data_AF-A0A3D1M1W9-F1
#
_entry.id   AF-A0A3D1M1W9-F1
#
_cell.length_a   1.000
_cell.length_b   1.000
_cell.length_c   1.000
_cell.angle_alpha   90.00
_cell.angle_beta   90.00
_cell.angle_gamma   90.00
#
_symmetry.space_group_name_H-M   'P 1'
#
loop_
_entity.id
_entity.type
_entity.pdbx_description
1 polymer ?
#
loop_
_entity_poly.entity_id
_entity_poly.type
_entity_poly.pdbx_seq_one_letter_code
_entity_poly.pdbx_strand_id
1 'polypeptide(L)'
;MANNTKTQSNKEIQNDQLLDMYKEMVLCRTLDERIWMLNRQGKAAIVASSQGHEAGQIGSVAALRKGYDQCYIYYRDLAVLLTLGLTPAEIIKGFVAKEGEPLSGARQFPTHGAHPEYGVINLSNVIATHIPQAV
;
A
#
# COMPACT_ATOMS: atom_id res chain seq x y z
N MET A 1 35.61 10.61 -28.05
CA MET A 1 34.50 9.76 -28.55
C MET A 1 33.41 9.80 -27.49
N ALA A 2 32.33 10.54 -27.73
CA ALA A 2 31.25 10.70 -26.78
C ALA A 2 30.40 9.42 -26.76
N ASN A 3 30.34 8.75 -25.61
CA ASN A 3 29.48 7.59 -25.42
C ASN A 3 28.03 8.05 -25.32
N ASN A 4 27.25 7.58 -26.29
CA ASN A 4 25.83 7.78 -26.47
C ASN A 4 25.07 6.99 -25.38
N THR A 5 24.98 7.54 -24.16
CA THR A 5 24.01 7.09 -23.15
C THR A 5 22.63 7.52 -23.60
N LYS A 6 22.04 6.73 -24.50
CA LYS A 6 20.59 6.75 -24.71
C LYS A 6 19.96 6.35 -23.37
N THR A 7 19.52 7.36 -22.61
CA THR A 7 18.55 7.22 -21.53
C THR A 7 17.47 6.24 -22.01
N GLN A 8 17.33 5.09 -21.34
CA GLN A 8 16.30 4.11 -21.69
C GLN A 8 14.96 4.85 -21.78
N SER A 9 14.40 4.80 -22.97
CA SER A 9 13.28 5.60 -23.45
C SER A 9 12.05 5.45 -22.56
N ASN A 10 11.43 6.59 -22.24
CA ASN A 10 10.07 6.71 -21.71
C ASN A 10 9.16 5.60 -22.26
N LYS A 11 8.84 4.62 -21.41
CA LYS A 11 7.78 3.66 -21.73
C LYS A 11 6.47 4.39 -21.49
N GLU A 12 5.82 4.84 -22.56
CA GLU A 12 4.56 5.56 -22.46
C GLU A 12 3.52 4.68 -21.76
N ILE A 13 2.93 5.21 -20.68
CA ILE A 13 1.87 4.55 -19.93
C ILE A 13 0.61 4.59 -20.79
N GLN A 14 0.00 3.43 -21.03
CA GLN A 14 -1.20 3.34 -21.85
C GLN A 14 -2.40 3.98 -21.13
N ASN A 15 -3.34 4.55 -21.90
CA ASN A 15 -4.53 5.19 -21.34
C ASN A 15 -5.33 4.25 -20.42
N ASP A 16 -5.42 2.97 -20.76
CA ASP A 16 -6.12 1.97 -19.94
C ASP A 16 -5.42 1.77 -18.58
N GLN A 17 -4.08 1.78 -18.56
CA GLN A 17 -3.31 1.69 -17.31
C GLN A 17 -3.52 2.93 -16.44
N LEU A 18 -3.55 4.13 -17.04
CA LEU A 18 -3.87 5.36 -16.33
C LEU A 18 -5.29 5.33 -15.74
N LEU A 19 -6.25 4.80 -16.50
CA LEU A 19 -7.62 4.64 -16.05
C LEU A 19 -7.72 3.66 -14.87
N ASP A 20 -6.98 2.55 -14.91
CA ASP A 20 -6.95 1.58 -13.81
C ASP A 20 -6.29 2.15 -12.55
N MET A 21 -5.16 2.86 -12.69
CA MET A 21 -4.55 3.61 -11.58
C MET A 21 -5.52 4.65 -10.99
N TYR A 22 -6.30 5.32 -11.83
CA TYR A 22 -7.30 6.27 -11.37
C TYR A 22 -8.45 5.59 -10.61
N LYS A 23 -8.93 4.43 -11.07
CA LYS A 23 -9.92 3.64 -10.33
C LYS A 23 -9.37 3.21 -8.96
N GLU A 24 -8.11 2.78 -8.90
CA GLU A 24 -7.46 2.43 -7.63
C GLU A 24 -7.34 3.62 -6.69
N MET A 25 -6.99 4.82 -7.19
CA MET A 25 -6.97 6.04 -6.39
C MET A 25 -8.36 6.34 -5.78
N VAL A 26 -9.43 6.25 -6.58
CA VAL A 26 -10.80 6.48 -6.10
C VAL A 26 -11.21 5.41 -5.09
N LEU A 27 -10.87 4.15 -5.33
CA LEU A 27 -11.15 3.06 -4.41
C LEU A 27 -10.43 3.26 -3.07
N CYS A 28 -9.14 3.60 -3.10
CA CYS A 28 -8.35 3.87 -1.90
C CYS A 28 -8.94 5.05 -1.11
N ARG A 29 -9.26 6.16 -1.78
CA ARG A 29 -9.87 7.34 -1.15
C ARG A 29 -11.19 6.99 -0.46
N THR A 30 -12.06 6.27 -1.16
CA THR A 30 -13.38 5.88 -0.65
C THR A 30 -13.26 4.90 0.51
N LEU A 31 -12.35 3.95 0.42
CA LEU A 31 -12.07 2.99 1.49
C LEU A 31 -11.55 3.69 2.75
N ASP A 32 -10.59 4.60 2.61
CA ASP A 32 -10.04 5.38 3.72
C ASP A 32 -11.13 6.22 4.41
N GLU A 33 -11.97 6.93 3.65
CA GLU A 33 -13.11 7.66 4.20
C GLU A 33 -14.06 6.77 5.01
N ARG A 34 -14.35 5.55 4.53
CA ARG A 34 -15.17 4.59 5.28
C ARG A 34 -14.49 4.11 6.55
N ILE A 35 -13.19 3.83 6.51
CA ILE A 35 -12.41 3.46 7.70
C ILE A 35 -12.41 4.60 8.72
N TRP A 36 -12.28 5.84 8.26
CA TRP A 36 -12.35 7.02 9.10
C TRP A 36 -13.73 7.16 9.77
N MET A 37 -14.82 6.93 9.02
CA MET A 37 -16.17 6.87 9.59
C MET A 37 -16.30 5.76 10.65
N LEU A 38 -15.74 4.57 10.42
CA LEU A 38 -15.75 3.48 11.42
C LEU A 38 -15.01 3.88 12.70
N ASN A 39 -13.91 4.62 12.59
CA ASN A 39 -13.20 5.14 13.74
C ASN A 39 -14.02 6.18 14.51
N ARG A 40 -14.71 7.08 13.82
CA ARG A 40 -15.65 8.02 14.47
C ARG A 40 -16.81 7.32 15.19
N GLN A 41 -17.17 6.11 14.76
CA GLN A 41 -18.16 5.25 15.43
C GLN A 41 -17.56 4.38 16.55
N GLY A 42 -16.26 4.48 16.83
CA GLY A 42 -15.57 3.63 17.82
C GLY A 42 -15.38 2.17 17.38
N LYS A 43 -15.61 1.85 16.10
CA LYS A 43 -15.49 0.48 15.55
C LYS A 43 -14.08 0.14 15.09
N ALA A 44 -13.30 1.14 14.70
CA ALA A 44 -11.88 1.01 14.41
C ALA A 44 -11.08 1.79 15.46
N ALA A 45 -10.14 1.15 16.14
CA ALA A 45 -9.45 1.75 17.29
C ALA A 45 -8.52 2.92 16.88
N ILE A 46 -7.80 2.77 15.78
CA ILE A 46 -6.86 3.75 15.26
C ILE A 46 -6.91 3.76 13.73
N VAL A 47 -6.75 4.94 13.13
CA VAL A 47 -6.73 5.12 11.68
C VAL A 47 -5.65 6.12 11.29
N ALA A 48 -4.74 5.68 10.43
CA ALA A 48 -3.79 6.54 9.75
C ALA A 48 -4.21 6.65 8.28
N SER A 49 -4.75 7.79 7.90
CA SER A 49 -5.29 8.04 6.57
C SER A 49 -4.19 8.18 5.51
N SER A 50 -4.37 7.60 4.32
CA SER A 50 -3.49 7.77 3.15
C SER A 50 -3.92 8.89 2.21
N GLN A 51 -4.96 9.64 2.57
CA GLN A 51 -5.45 10.77 1.78
C GLN A 51 -4.32 11.72 1.38
N GLY A 52 -4.21 11.97 0.07
CA GLY A 52 -3.21 12.85 -0.55
C GLY A 52 -1.94 12.13 -1.00
N HIS A 53 -1.78 10.84 -0.68
CA HIS A 53 -0.59 10.05 -1.01
C HIS A 53 -0.85 8.96 -2.07
N GLU A 54 -2.10 8.80 -2.50
CA GLU A 54 -2.54 7.65 -3.31
C GLU A 54 -1.77 7.55 -4.63
N ALA A 55 -1.65 8.64 -5.38
CA ALA A 55 -0.99 8.64 -6.68
C ALA A 55 0.48 8.21 -6.59
N GLY A 56 1.21 8.70 -5.57
CA GLY A 56 2.62 8.36 -5.38
C GLY A 56 2.82 6.89 -4.99
N GLN A 57 1.93 6.38 -4.14
CA GLN A 57 1.94 4.98 -3.69
C GLN A 57 1.53 4.01 -4.81
N ILE A 58 0.48 4.31 -5.56
CA ILE A 58 0.03 3.48 -6.68
C ILE A 58 1.08 3.49 -7.79
N GLY A 59 1.61 4.67 -8.12
CA GLY A 59 2.67 4.82 -9.13
C GLY A 59 3.95 4.07 -8.77
N SER A 60 4.34 4.06 -7.48
CA SER A 60 5.51 3.29 -7.05
C SER A 60 5.29 1.79 -7.21
N VAL A 61 4.13 1.26 -6.79
CA VAL A 61 3.82 -0.18 -6.94
C VAL A 61 3.68 -0.58 -8.40
N ALA A 62 3.12 0.29 -9.26
CA ALA A 62 3.01 0.04 -10.69
C ALA A 62 4.38 -0.12 -11.39
N ALA A 63 5.44 0.45 -10.81
CA ALA A 63 6.80 0.31 -11.31
C ALA A 63 7.54 -0.94 -10.78
N LEU A 64 6.98 -1.65 -9.79
CA LEU A 64 7.59 -2.83 -9.18
C LEU A 64 7.39 -4.10 -10.01
N ARG A 65 8.33 -5.03 -9.90
CA ARG A 65 8.15 -6.43 -10.29
C ARG A 65 7.46 -7.17 -9.15
N LYS A 66 6.12 -7.17 -9.19
CA LYS A 66 5.27 -7.87 -8.21
C LYS A 66 5.73 -9.33 -8.02
N GLY A 67 5.83 -9.76 -6.76
CA GLY A 67 6.28 -11.10 -6.38
C GLY A 67 7.81 -11.30 -6.35
N TYR A 68 8.60 -10.32 -6.80
CA TYR A 68 10.05 -10.33 -6.70
C TYR A 68 10.57 -9.19 -5.83
N ASP A 69 10.14 -7.96 -6.12
CA ASP A 69 10.58 -6.79 -5.35
C ASP A 69 9.91 -6.77 -3.97
N GLN A 70 10.69 -6.48 -2.93
CA GLN A 70 10.21 -6.41 -1.55
C GLN A 70 9.76 -4.98 -1.21
N CYS A 71 8.65 -4.89 -0.48
CA CYS A 71 8.04 -3.65 -0.05
C CYS A 71 8.25 -3.45 1.44
N TYR A 72 9.18 -2.56 1.78
CA TYR A 72 9.35 -2.03 3.13
C TYR A 72 8.43 -0.81 3.28
N ILE A 73 7.23 -1.05 3.80
CA ILE A 73 6.15 -0.06 3.83
C ILE A 73 6.20 0.84 5.07
N TYR A 74 5.40 1.90 5.03
CA TYR A 74 5.12 2.83 6.12
C TYR A 74 3.65 2.77 6.54
N TYR A 75 3.31 3.23 7.75
CA TYR A 75 1.95 3.10 8.31
C TYR A 75 0.86 3.79 7.47
N ARG A 76 1.26 4.68 6.55
CA ARG A 76 0.36 5.43 5.67
C ARG A 76 0.17 4.78 4.30
N ASP A 77 0.75 3.60 4.07
CA ASP A 77 0.80 2.94 2.76
C ASP A 77 -0.42 2.07 2.46
N LEU A 78 -1.61 2.61 2.73
CA LEU A 78 -2.87 1.94 2.40
C LEU A 78 -3.01 1.68 0.90
N ALA A 79 -2.65 2.65 0.05
CA ALA A 79 -2.77 2.47 -1.39
C ALA A 79 -1.74 1.47 -1.92
N VAL A 80 -0.54 1.40 -1.32
CA VAL A 80 0.46 0.36 -1.65
C VAL A 80 -0.13 -1.02 -1.43
N LEU A 81 -0.70 -1.27 -0.23
CA LEU A 81 -1.29 -2.56 0.11
C LEU A 81 -2.45 -2.93 -0.82
N LEU A 82 -3.32 -1.97 -1.14
CA LEU A 82 -4.43 -2.15 -2.07
C LEU A 82 -3.93 -2.54 -3.47
N THR A 83 -2.97 -1.80 -4.02
CA THR A 83 -2.41 -2.03 -5.36
C THR A 83 -1.56 -3.29 -5.45
N LEU A 84 -0.95 -3.73 -4.35
CA LEU A 84 -0.25 -5.01 -4.27
C LEU A 84 -1.20 -6.21 -4.35
N GLY A 85 -2.45 -6.05 -3.92
CA GLY A 85 -3.49 -7.06 -4.10
C GLY A 85 -4.37 -7.32 -2.87
N LEU A 86 -4.17 -6.60 -1.76
CA LEU A 86 -5.09 -6.74 -0.62
C LEU A 86 -6.47 -6.21 -1.01
N THR A 87 -7.50 -6.98 -0.70
CA THR A 87 -8.87 -6.55 -0.94
C THR A 87 -9.32 -5.52 0.09
N PRO A 88 -10.27 -4.62 -0.26
CA PRO A 88 -10.88 -3.71 0.71
C PRO A 88 -11.45 -4.43 1.95
N ALA A 89 -11.98 -5.65 1.76
CA ALA A 89 -12.54 -6.45 2.84
C ALA A 89 -11.44 -6.91 3.83
N GLU A 90 -10.31 -7.39 3.32
CA GLU A 90 -9.15 -7.78 4.15
C GLU A 90 -8.59 -6.59 4.92
N ILE A 91 -8.46 -5.44 4.27
CA ILE A 91 -8.03 -4.19 4.90
C ILE A 91 -8.99 -3.83 6.06
N ILE A 92 -10.30 -3.84 5.81
CA ILE A 92 -11.30 -3.51 6.85
C ILE A 92 -11.21 -4.48 8.02
N LYS A 93 -11.01 -5.79 7.78
CA LYS A 93 -10.82 -6.77 8.86
C LYS A 93 -9.68 -6.40 9.80
N GLY A 94 -8.58 -5.84 9.27
CA GLY A 94 -7.50 -5.29 10.10
C GLY A 94 -7.95 -4.12 10.96
N PHE A 95 -8.66 -3.14 10.38
CA PHE A 95 -9.17 -1.97 11.12
C PHE A 95 -10.17 -2.31 12.23
N VAL A 96 -10.96 -3.37 12.07
CA VAL A 96 -11.95 -3.83 13.07
C VAL A 96 -11.51 -5.07 13.87
N ALA A 97 -10.23 -5.43 13.79
CA ALA A 97 -9.60 -6.57 14.48
C ALA A 97 -10.40 -7.89 14.35
N LYS A 98 -10.64 -8.33 13.11
CA LYS A 98 -11.40 -9.55 12.80
C LYS A 98 -10.52 -10.67 12.26
N GLU A 99 -11.00 -11.90 12.47
CA GLU A 99 -10.40 -13.11 11.92
C GLU A 99 -10.31 -13.06 10.39
N GLY A 100 -9.25 -13.67 9.85
CA GLY A 100 -8.97 -13.69 8.41
C GLY A 100 -8.39 -12.38 7.87
N GLU A 101 -7.79 -11.56 8.75
CA GLU A 101 -6.88 -10.47 8.39
C GLU A 101 -5.52 -11.07 7.96
N PRO A 102 -5.03 -10.80 6.74
CA PRO A 102 -3.96 -11.60 6.13
C PRO A 102 -2.53 -11.21 6.55
N LEU A 103 -2.30 -10.05 7.16
CA LEU A 103 -0.95 -9.54 7.48
C LEU A 103 -0.40 -10.07 8.80
N SER A 104 -1.23 -10.09 9.84
CA SER A 104 -0.82 -10.42 11.21
C SER A 104 -1.80 -11.34 11.95
N GLY A 105 -2.94 -11.65 11.33
CA GLY A 105 -4.08 -12.27 12.00
C GLY A 105 -4.72 -11.34 13.02
N ALA A 106 -4.77 -10.03 12.72
CA ALA A 106 -5.31 -8.98 13.59
C ALA A 106 -4.62 -8.85 14.97
N ARG A 107 -3.34 -9.23 15.06
CA ARG A 107 -2.53 -9.12 16.30
C ARG A 107 -1.71 -7.83 16.37
N GLN A 108 -1.51 -7.17 15.24
CA GLN A 108 -0.82 -5.89 15.12
C GLN A 108 -1.81 -4.76 14.83
N PHE A 109 -1.32 -3.53 14.75
CA PHE A 109 -2.13 -2.42 14.23
C PHE A 109 -2.63 -2.73 12.80
N PRO A 110 -3.75 -2.12 12.39
CA PRO A 110 -4.18 -2.20 11.00
C PRO A 110 -3.04 -1.79 10.07
N THR A 111 -2.98 -2.40 8.88
CA THR A 111 -1.90 -2.25 7.88
C THR A 111 -0.49 -2.69 8.33
N HIS A 112 -0.34 -3.27 9.53
CA HIS A 112 0.92 -3.85 10.01
C HIS A 112 0.89 -5.37 9.94
N GLY A 113 2.05 -5.96 9.63
CA GLY A 113 2.23 -7.39 9.41
C GLY A 113 2.94 -7.64 8.08
N ALA A 114 3.06 -8.92 7.70
CA ALA A 114 3.78 -9.33 6.50
C ALA A 114 2.84 -10.04 5.53
N HIS A 115 3.12 -9.91 4.24
CA HIS A 115 2.47 -10.69 3.19
C HIS A 115 3.54 -11.15 2.19
N PRO A 116 4.21 -12.29 2.45
CA PRO A 116 5.35 -12.74 1.65
C PRO A 116 5.03 -12.88 0.15
N GLU A 117 3.82 -13.36 -0.20
CA GLU A 117 3.40 -13.50 -1.60
C GLU A 117 3.29 -12.15 -2.34
N TYR A 118 3.05 -11.06 -1.61
CA TYR A 118 3.00 -9.71 -2.16
C TYR A 118 4.30 -8.93 -1.89
N GLY A 119 5.32 -9.60 -1.36
CA GLY A 119 6.60 -8.97 -1.01
C GLY A 119 6.52 -7.99 0.17
N VAL A 120 5.42 -7.97 0.94
CA VAL A 120 5.26 -7.04 2.07
C VAL A 120 6.04 -7.54 3.28
N ILE A 121 7.01 -6.75 3.73
CA ILE A 121 7.80 -7.01 4.92
C ILE A 121 7.12 -6.38 6.15
N ASN A 122 7.21 -7.06 7.30
CA ASN A 122 6.58 -6.60 8.52
C ASN A 122 7.07 -5.21 8.95
N LEU A 123 6.13 -4.31 9.19
CA LEU A 123 6.35 -2.95 9.66
C LEU A 123 6.44 -2.89 11.20
N SER A 124 7.40 -2.11 11.70
CA SER A 124 7.45 -1.64 13.09
C SER A 124 6.86 -0.23 13.22
N ASN A 125 6.21 0.04 14.37
CA ASN A 125 5.76 1.40 14.72
C ASN A 125 6.92 2.39 14.92
N VAL A 126 8.14 1.88 15.15
CA VAL A 126 9.31 2.73 15.33
C VAL A 126 9.74 3.29 13.97
N ILE A 127 9.64 4.61 13.84
CA ILE A 127 9.91 5.34 12.60
C ILE A 127 11.32 5.06 12.09
N ALA A 128 11.46 4.98 10.77
CA ALA A 128 12.70 4.81 10.03
C ALA A 128 13.45 3.48 10.24
N THR A 129 12.99 2.57 11.10
CA THR A 129 13.65 1.25 11.28
C THR A 129 13.68 0.38 10.03
N HIS A 130 12.69 0.53 9.15
CA HIS A 130 12.61 -0.17 7.87
C HIS A 130 13.64 0.33 6.84
N ILE A 131 14.15 1.56 6.98
CA ILE A 131 15.10 2.15 6.04
C ILE A 131 16.42 1.37 5.99
N PRO A 132 17.15 1.15 7.11
CA PRO A 132 18.38 0.36 7.08
C PRO A 132 18.14 -1.13 6.84
N GLN A 133 16.92 -1.64 7.02
CA GLN A 133 16.57 -3.03 6.70
C GLN A 133 16.41 -3.25 5.19
N ALA A 134 16.09 -2.19 4.44
CA ALA A 134 15.87 -2.25 2.99
C ALA A 134 17.15 -2.10 2.14
N VAL A 135 18.30 -1.79 2.76
CA VAL A 135 19.61 -1.59 2.11
C VAL A 135 20.43 -2.87 2.15
#